data_AF-A0A3S4ISP4-F1
#
_entry.id   AF-A0A3S4ISP4-F1
#
_cell.length_a   1.000
_cell.length_b   1.000
_cell.length_c   1.000
_cell.angle_alpha   90.00
_cell.angle_beta   90.00
_cell.angle_gamma   90.00
#
_symmetry.space_group_name_H-M   'P 1'
#
loop_
_entity.id
_entity.type
_entity.pdbx_description
1 polymer ?
#
loop_
_entity_poly.entity_id
_entity_poly.type
_entity_poly.pdbx_seq_one_letter_code
_entity_poly.pdbx_strand_id
1 'polypeptide(L)' 'MKAVILAGGLGTRLSEETIVKPKPMVEIGGKPILWHIMKMYSVHGIKDFYYLLWL' A
#
# COMPACT_ATOMS: atom_id res chain seq x y z
N MET A 1 -7.90 -3.64 -16.79
CA MET A 1 -7.61 -4.77 -15.88
C MET A 1 -7.62 -4.28 -14.45
N LYS A 2 -7.97 -5.15 -13.50
CA LYS A 2 -8.06 -4.85 -12.07
C LYS A 2 -6.87 -5.45 -11.34
N ALA A 3 -6.30 -4.74 -10.36
CA ALA A 3 -5.27 -5.25 -9.46
C ALA A 3 -5.77 -5.32 -8.03
N VAL A 4 -5.39 -6.38 -7.32
CA VAL A 4 -5.65 -6.54 -5.89
C VAL A 4 -4.33 -6.43 -5.14
N ILE A 5 -4.26 -5.53 -4.18
CA ILE A 5 -3.09 -5.31 -3.33
C ILE A 5 -3.42 -5.84 -1.93
N LEU A 6 -2.65 -6.84 -1.49
CA LEU A 6 -2.71 -7.36 -0.12
C LEU A 6 -2.02 -6.36 0.81
N ALA A 7 -2.85 -5.55 1.45
CA ALA A 7 -2.44 -4.44 2.31
C ALA A 7 -2.65 -4.76 3.81
N GLY A 8 -3.18 -5.95 4.13
CA GLY A 8 -3.39 -6.46 5.48
C GLY A 8 -2.21 -7.26 6.02
N GLY A 9 -1.93 -7.09 7.31
CA GLY A 9 -0.91 -7.83 8.05
C GLY A 9 -0.68 -7.20 9.44
N LEU A 10 -0.15 -7.97 10.39
CA LEU A 10 -0.05 -7.58 11.82
C LEU A 10 0.89 -6.40 12.13
N GLY A 11 1.55 -5.78 11.14
CA GLY A 11 2.42 -4.61 11.34
C GLY A 11 3.73 -4.87 12.13
N THR A 12 4.01 -6.11 12.53
CA THR A 12 5.07 -6.45 13.51
C THR A 12 6.52 -6.11 13.11
N ARG A 13 6.79 -5.86 11.84
CA ARG A 13 8.15 -5.56 11.32
C ARG A 13 8.45 -4.08 11.13
N LEU A 14 7.44 -3.21 11.21
CA LEU A 14 7.56 -1.76 11.03
C LEU A 14 6.80 -1.02 12.16
N SER A 15 6.77 -1.64 13.34
CA SER A 15 5.81 -1.39 14.41
C SER A 15 5.73 0.06 14.83
N GLU A 16 6.86 0.76 14.93
CA GLU A 16 6.95 2.16 15.41
C GLU A 16 6.11 3.13 14.56
N GLU A 17 6.21 3.02 13.23
CA GLU A 17 5.44 3.83 12.29
C GLU A 17 4.00 3.30 12.13
N THR A 18 3.83 1.99 12.25
CA THR A 18 2.53 1.34 12.02
C THR A 18 1.50 1.44 13.14
N ILE A 19 1.92 1.92 14.32
CA ILE A 19 1.01 2.25 15.43
C ILE A 19 0.16 3.48 15.07
N VAL A 20 0.71 4.42 14.30
CA VAL A 20 0.07 5.70 13.97
C VAL A 20 -0.61 5.66 12.60
N LYS A 21 -0.04 4.92 11.63
CA LYS A 21 -0.61 4.78 10.28
C LYS A 21 -0.47 3.35 9.76
N PRO A 22 -1.47 2.79 9.06
CA PRO A 22 -1.31 1.48 8.42
C PRO A 22 -0.06 1.45 7.53
N LYS A 23 0.67 0.33 7.51
CA LYS A 23 1.90 0.17 6.70
C LYS A 23 1.76 0.64 5.25
N PRO A 24 0.66 0.35 4.52
CA PRO A 24 0.47 0.81 3.15
C PRO A 24 0.50 2.34 2.98
N MET A 25 0.23 3.08 4.06
CA MET A 25 0.17 4.54 4.12
C MET A 25 1.44 5.19 4.67
N VAL A 26 2.44 4.41 5.09
CA VAL A 26 3.77 4.93 5.49
C VAL A 26 4.41 5.64 4.31
N GLU A 27 5.01 6.79 4.54
CA GLU A 27 5.60 7.62 3.50
C GLU A 27 7.04 7.21 3.21
N ILE A 28 7.38 7.15 1.92
CA ILE A 28 8.74 7.01 1.41
C ILE A 28 8.95 8.13 0.40
N GLY A 29 9.90 9.03 0.64
CA GLY A 29 10.17 10.16 -0.25
C GLY A 29 8.95 11.08 -0.45
N GLY A 30 8.17 11.33 0.60
CA GLY A 30 6.99 12.23 0.59
C GLY A 30 5.75 11.67 -0.11
N LYS A 31 5.71 10.37 -0.41
CA LYS A 31 4.54 9.67 -0.95
C LYS A 31 4.31 8.34 -0.23
N PRO A 32 3.06 7.90 -0.04
CA PRO A 32 2.76 6.60 0.57
C PRO A 32 3.36 5.43 -0.21
N ILE A 33 3.72 4.33 0.48
CA ILE A 33 4.13 3.07 -0.16
C ILE A 33 3.13 2.64 -1.25
N LEU A 34 1.83 2.74 -0.96
CA LEU A 34 0.77 2.44 -1.91
C LEU A 34 0.89 3.22 -3.23
N TRP A 35 1.25 4.51 -3.15
CA TRP A 35 1.41 5.35 -4.34
C TRP A 35 2.53 4.82 -5.23
N HIS A 36 3.66 4.41 -4.64
CA HIS A 36 4.78 3.86 -5.40
C HIS A 36 4.38 2.56 -6.13
N ILE A 37 3.63 1.69 -5.45
CA ILE A 37 3.10 0.45 -6.04
C ILE A 37 2.15 0.76 -7.20
N MET A 38 1.14 1.61 -6.97
CA MET A 38 0.17 1.99 -8.00
C MET A 38 0.83 2.66 -9.21
N LYS A 39 1.86 3.49 -9.00
CA LYS A 39 2.63 4.11 -10.07
C LYS A 39 3.29 3.06 -10.95
N MET A 40 3.89 2.01 -10.37
CA MET A 40 4.48 0.89 -11.12
C MET A 40 3.46 0.11 -11.93
N TYR A 41 2.24 -0.09 -11.44
CA TYR A 41 1.19 -0.76 -12.20
C TYR A 41 0.53 0.15 -13.25
N SER A 42 0.50 1.46 -13.00
CA SER A 42 -0.09 2.46 -13.91
C SER A 42 0.64 2.55 -15.24
N VAL A 43 1.96 2.31 -15.28
CA VAL A 43 2.73 2.27 -16.55
C VAL A 43 2.29 1.10 -17.44
N HIS A 44 1.65 0.08 -16.86
CA HIS A 44 1.07 -1.08 -17.56
C HIS A 44 -0.43 -0.90 -17.85
N GLY A 45 -0.97 0.32 -17.71
CA GLY A 45 -2.37 0.63 -18.00
C GLY A 45 -3.38 0.15 -16.94
N ILE A 46 -2.93 -0.33 -15.78
CA ILE A 46 -3.81 -0.72 -14.67
C ILE A 46 -4.17 0.52 -13.85
N LYS A 47 -5.47 0.80 -13.74
CA LYS A 47 -6.00 1.96 -13.01
C LYS A 47 -7.04 1.62 -11.95
N ASP A 48 -7.59 0.40 -12.00
CA ASP A 48 -8.52 -0.12 -10.99
C ASP A 48 -7.76 -0.94 -9.95
N PHE A 49 -7.73 -0.45 -8.71
CA PHE A 49 -7.05 -1.07 -7.59
C PHE A 49 -8.04 -1.38 -6.47
N TYR A 50 -7.93 -2.59 -5.91
CA TYR A 50 -8.64 -3.03 -4.72
C TYR A 50 -7.64 -3.35 -3.63
N TYR A 51 -7.93 -2.93 -2.40
CA TYR A 51 -7.08 -3.16 -1.25
C TYR A 51 -7.74 -4.18 -0.33
N LEU A 52 -7.05 -5.27 -0.05
CA LEU A 52 -7.47 -6.20 0.98
C LEU A 52 -6.76 -5.80 2.27
N LEU A 53 -7.54 -5.28 3.21
CA LEU A 53 -7.11 -4.96 4.55
C LEU A 53 -7.45 -6.13 5.48
N TRP A 54 -6.69 -6.25 6.56
CA TRP A 54 -7.05 -7.12 7.67
C TRP A 54 -8.06 -6.34 8.53
N LEU A 55 -9.26 -6.89 8.72
CA LEU A 55 -10.28 -6.37 9.62
C LEU A 55 -10.16 -7.06 10.98
#